data_AF-A0A2V7DN58-F1
#
_entry.id   AF-A0A2V7DN58-F1
#
_cell.length_a   1.000
_cell.length_b   1.000
_cell.length_c   1.000
_cell.angle_alpha   90.00
_cell.angle_beta   90.00
_cell.angle_gamma   90.00
#
_symmetry.space_group_name_H-M   'P 1'
#
loop_
_entity.id
_entity.type
_entity.pdbx_description
1 polymer ?
#
loop_
_entity_poly.entity_id
_entity_poly.type
_entity_poly.pdbx_seq_one_letter_code
_entity_poly.pdbx_strand_id
1 'polypeptide(L)'
;MPSLWRFARRPRLHVYFDAAQTYMIRTVTDAGGVRGYFCHVMVRNDGHDVARKCRGRLMAVLQRDADGRTAPAPGFVAPVVLKWAHELDWNWNPRDIEHDVPRRLDLCYALQSAPQQLRFFSHPVPSGVQTIFPPGLYTVRIRVDAQNAADVEGTFNIDFTHGWSQITITVA
;
A
#
# COMPACT_ATOMS: atom_id res chain seq x y z
N MET A 1 -18.18 9.47 33.15
CA MET A 1 -18.22 8.32 32.22
C MET A 1 -18.32 8.84 30.80
N PRO A 2 -17.44 8.46 29.85
CA PRO A 2 -17.67 8.80 28.45
C PRO A 2 -18.93 8.06 27.99
N SER A 3 -19.89 8.78 27.41
CA SER A 3 -21.15 8.17 26.96
C SER A 3 -20.90 7.14 25.85
N LEU A 4 -21.63 6.02 25.88
CA LEU A 4 -21.61 4.97 24.85
C LEU A 4 -21.79 5.55 23.42
N TRP A 5 -22.53 6.66 23.30
CA TRP A 5 -22.72 7.43 22.06
C TRP A 5 -21.43 7.98 21.45
N ARG A 6 -20.41 8.33 22.24
CA ARG A 6 -19.10 8.78 21.75
C ARG A 6 -18.24 7.65 21.18
N PHE A 7 -18.53 6.39 21.50
CA PHE A 7 -17.82 5.24 20.94
C PHE A 7 -18.45 4.77 19.63
N ALA A 8 -19.78 4.84 19.51
CA ALA A 8 -20.51 4.47 18.29
C ALA A 8 -20.18 5.36 17.08
N ARG A 9 -19.73 6.60 17.29
CA ARG A 9 -19.40 7.55 16.21
C ARG A 9 -17.94 7.53 15.75
N ARG A 10 -17.03 6.89 16.48
CA ARG A 10 -15.59 7.01 16.16
C ARG A 10 -15.29 6.44 14.78
N PRO A 11 -14.33 7.03 14.05
CA PRO A 11 -13.85 6.43 12.83
C PRO A 11 -13.23 5.06 13.13
N ARG A 12 -13.40 4.13 12.20
CA ARG A 12 -12.94 2.76 12.28
C ARG A 12 -12.41 2.35 10.92
N LEU A 13 -11.09 2.28 10.82
CA LEU A 13 -10.40 2.04 9.57
C LEU A 13 -10.26 0.54 9.30
N HIS A 14 -10.39 0.18 8.03
CA HIS A 14 -10.14 -1.17 7.53
C HIS A 14 -9.30 -1.09 6.27
N VAL A 15 -8.22 -1.89 6.22
CA VAL A 15 -7.43 -2.10 5.01
C VAL A 15 -7.84 -3.44 4.40
N TYR A 16 -8.12 -3.45 3.10
CA TYR A 16 -8.53 -4.67 2.39
C TYR A 16 -8.06 -4.65 0.94
N PHE A 17 -8.15 -5.81 0.30
CA PHE A 17 -7.84 -5.98 -1.12
C PHE A 17 -9.14 -6.29 -1.89
N ASP A 18 -9.34 -5.61 -3.02
CA ASP A 18 -10.46 -5.85 -3.94
C ASP A 18 -9.91 -5.88 -5.38
N ALA A 19 -9.75 -7.08 -5.93
CA ALA A 19 -9.14 -7.29 -7.25
C ALA A 19 -9.84 -6.50 -8.38
N ALA A 20 -11.12 -6.16 -8.25
CA ALA A 20 -11.85 -5.42 -9.27
C ALA A 20 -11.49 -3.91 -9.29
N GLN A 21 -10.88 -3.39 -8.22
CA GLN A 21 -10.68 -1.95 -8.02
C GLN A 21 -9.21 -1.55 -7.77
N THR A 22 -8.32 -2.54 -7.66
CA THR A 22 -6.95 -2.33 -7.19
C THR A 22 -5.93 -2.17 -8.31
N TYR A 23 -6.24 -2.55 -9.56
CA TYR A 23 -5.28 -2.43 -10.66
C TYR A 23 -5.48 -1.16 -11.49
N MET A 24 -4.37 -0.51 -11.85
CA MET A 24 -4.39 0.71 -12.67
C MET A 24 -3.17 0.82 -13.56
N ILE A 25 -3.33 1.48 -14.72
CA ILE A 25 -2.20 1.90 -15.55
C ILE A 25 -2.08 3.41 -15.47
N ARG A 26 -0.90 3.93 -15.13
CA ARG A 26 -0.64 5.37 -15.16
C ARG A 26 0.77 5.69 -15.62
N THR A 27 0.96 6.89 -16.14
CA THR A 27 2.30 7.42 -16.45
C THR A 27 3.05 7.70 -15.15
N VAL A 28 4.34 7.32 -15.09
CA VAL A 28 5.23 7.57 -13.96
C VAL A 28 6.22 8.66 -14.35
N THR A 29 6.02 9.86 -13.81
CA THR A 29 6.79 11.07 -14.18
C THR A 29 8.29 10.88 -13.90
N ASP A 30 8.62 10.36 -12.71
CA ASP A 30 10.01 10.14 -12.27
C ASP A 30 10.76 9.09 -13.11
N ALA A 31 10.03 8.26 -13.85
CA ALA A 31 10.58 7.26 -14.76
C ALA A 31 10.61 7.76 -16.22
N GLY A 32 10.63 9.08 -16.44
CA GLY A 32 10.64 9.67 -17.79
C GLY A 32 9.32 9.50 -18.55
N GLY A 33 8.20 9.38 -17.83
CA GLY A 33 6.87 9.23 -18.44
C GLY A 33 6.55 7.81 -18.93
N VAL A 34 7.28 6.80 -18.47
CA VAL A 34 6.96 5.38 -18.76
C VAL A 34 5.65 4.98 -18.07
N ARG A 35 4.86 4.13 -18.73
CA ARG A 35 3.66 3.53 -18.12
C ARG A 35 4.07 2.59 -16.98
N GLY A 36 3.45 2.77 -15.82
CA GLY A 36 3.51 1.83 -14.70
C GLY A 36 2.17 1.13 -14.55
N TYR A 37 2.23 -0.15 -14.22
CA TYR A 37 1.10 -0.95 -13.80
C TYR A 37 1.09 -0.99 -12.28
N PHE A 38 0.05 -0.44 -11.67
CA PHE A 38 -0.08 -0.27 -10.23
C PHE A 38 -1.11 -1.23 -9.66
N CYS A 39 -0.84 -1.61 -8.43
CA CYS A 39 -1.76 -2.31 -7.55
C CYS A 39 -1.93 -1.48 -6.29
N HIS A 40 -3.17 -1.35 -5.85
CA HIS A 40 -3.56 -0.60 -4.66
C HIS A 40 -4.09 -1.55 -3.58
N VAL A 41 -4.10 -1.09 -2.34
CA VAL A 41 -5.02 -1.60 -1.32
C VAL A 41 -6.07 -0.55 -1.04
N MET A 42 -7.23 -0.99 -0.59
CA MET A 42 -8.34 -0.12 -0.24
C MET A 42 -8.31 0.17 1.25
N VAL A 43 -8.57 1.41 1.62
CA VAL A 43 -8.74 1.84 3.00
C VAL A 43 -10.12 2.45 3.13
N ARG A 44 -10.98 1.84 3.94
CA ARG A 44 -12.33 2.34 4.22
C ARG A 44 -12.49 2.73 5.67
N ASN A 45 -13.45 3.59 5.93
CA ASN A 45 -13.91 3.96 7.27
C ASN A 45 -15.37 3.51 7.44
N ASP A 46 -15.61 2.51 8.29
CA ASP A 46 -16.96 2.03 8.59
C ASP A 46 -17.55 2.68 9.86
N GLY A 47 -16.83 3.63 10.44
CA GLY A 47 -17.32 4.51 11.51
C GLY A 47 -18.02 5.73 10.94
N HIS A 48 -18.88 6.37 11.74
CA HIS A 48 -19.74 7.46 11.26
C HIS A 48 -19.06 8.83 11.20
N ASP A 49 -17.98 9.07 11.96
CA ASP A 49 -17.16 10.27 11.86
C ASP A 49 -16.01 10.09 10.85
N VAL A 50 -15.52 11.20 10.28
CA VAL A 50 -14.37 11.21 9.35
C VAL A 50 -13.07 10.80 10.07
N ALA A 51 -12.32 9.86 9.51
CA ALA A 51 -10.95 9.57 9.95
C ALA A 51 -10.00 10.64 9.39
N ARG A 52 -9.31 11.37 10.26
CA ARG A 52 -8.54 12.57 9.91
C ARG A 52 -7.05 12.27 9.76
N LYS A 53 -6.43 12.91 8.77
CA LYS A 53 -4.98 12.87 8.49
C LYS A 53 -4.42 11.45 8.42
N CYS A 54 -5.11 10.57 7.70
CA CYS A 54 -4.70 9.19 7.54
C CYS A 54 -3.42 9.08 6.70
N ARG A 55 -2.48 8.24 7.13
CA ARG A 55 -1.22 7.99 6.43
C ARG A 55 -0.94 6.51 6.32
N GLY A 56 -0.82 6.01 5.10
CA GLY A 56 -0.38 4.66 4.81
C GLY A 56 1.13 4.50 4.89
N ARG A 57 1.59 3.40 5.47
CA ARG A 57 3.00 3.05 5.62
C ARG A 57 3.22 1.59 5.34
N LEU A 58 4.27 1.28 4.59
CA LEU A 58 4.78 -0.07 4.45
C LEU A 58 5.75 -0.32 5.61
N MET A 59 5.41 -1.31 6.42
CA MET A 59 6.06 -1.64 7.69
C MET A 59 7.00 -2.84 7.57
N ALA A 60 6.77 -3.72 6.60
CA ALA A 60 7.63 -4.87 6.34
C ALA A 60 7.48 -5.31 4.88
N VAL A 61 8.59 -5.75 4.30
CA VAL A 61 8.63 -6.59 3.10
C VAL A 61 9.45 -7.81 3.48
N LEU A 62 8.82 -8.98 3.51
CA LEU A 62 9.46 -10.26 3.76
C LEU A 62 9.49 -11.04 2.46
N GLN A 63 10.64 -11.58 2.09
CA GLN A 63 10.79 -12.47 0.94
C GLN A 63 10.77 -13.91 1.43
N ARG A 64 10.05 -14.77 0.72
CA ARG A 64 10.06 -16.22 0.94
C ARG A 64 11.13 -16.86 0.06
N ASP A 65 12.00 -17.67 0.67
CA ASP A 65 13.01 -18.44 -0.04
C ASP A 65 12.46 -19.78 -0.58
N ALA A 66 13.31 -20.55 -1.27
CA ALA A 66 12.95 -21.84 -1.86
C ALA A 66 12.58 -22.91 -0.80
N ASP A 67 13.11 -22.80 0.41
CA ASP A 67 12.79 -23.67 1.55
C ASP A 67 11.49 -23.25 2.26
N GLY A 68 10.87 -22.17 1.77
CA GLY A 68 9.62 -21.65 2.28
C GLY A 68 9.77 -20.76 3.51
N ARG A 69 10.99 -20.42 3.94
CA ARG A 69 11.25 -19.51 5.07
C ARG A 69 11.10 -18.07 4.62
N THR A 70 10.62 -17.22 5.52
CA THR A 70 10.46 -15.78 5.27
C THR A 70 11.53 -14.99 6.01
N ALA A 71 12.23 -14.11 5.30
CA ALA A 71 13.21 -13.18 5.85
C ALA A 71 12.95 -11.75 5.34
N PRO A 72 13.39 -10.70 6.06
CA PRO A 72 13.32 -9.33 5.55
C PRO A 72 13.97 -9.21 4.17
N ALA A 73 13.27 -8.57 3.23
CA ALA A 73 13.78 -8.37 1.89
C ALA A 73 15.04 -7.48 1.95
N PRO A 74 16.14 -7.88 1.27
CA PRO A 74 17.39 -7.14 1.34
C PRO A 74 17.22 -5.66 0.96
N GLY A 75 17.79 -4.76 1.77
CA GLY A 75 17.78 -3.32 1.51
C GLY A 75 16.49 -2.59 1.89
N PHE A 76 15.44 -3.29 2.34
CA PHE A 76 14.23 -2.64 2.83
C PHE A 76 14.43 -2.08 4.26
N VAL A 77 14.07 -0.81 4.47
CA VAL A 77 14.11 -0.16 5.79
C VAL A 77 12.73 0.39 6.12
N ALA A 78 12.10 -0.16 7.15
CA ALA A 78 10.80 0.30 7.63
C ALA A 78 10.91 1.50 8.58
N PRO A 79 9.84 2.33 8.71
CA PRO A 79 8.66 2.38 7.85
C PRO A 79 8.88 3.30 6.63
N VAL A 80 8.29 2.96 5.48
CA VAL A 80 8.24 3.87 4.32
C VAL A 80 6.82 4.35 4.06
N VAL A 81 6.66 5.63 3.74
CA VAL A 81 5.33 6.22 3.49
C VAL A 81 4.86 5.80 2.11
N LEU A 82 3.65 5.24 2.02
CA LEU A 82 3.00 4.90 0.77
C LEU A 82 2.16 6.08 0.25
N LYS A 83 2.05 6.18 -1.07
CA LYS A 83 1.27 7.26 -1.72
C LYS A 83 -0.21 6.90 -1.80
N TRP A 84 -1.07 7.89 -1.56
CA TRP A 84 -2.48 7.79 -1.92
C TRP A 84 -2.63 7.88 -3.44
N ALA A 85 -3.28 6.89 -4.05
CA ALA A 85 -3.44 6.84 -5.50
C ALA A 85 -4.24 8.05 -6.01
N HIS A 86 -4.09 8.38 -7.30
CA HIS A 86 -4.73 9.53 -7.97
C HIS A 86 -4.31 10.92 -7.49
N GLU A 87 -3.47 11.02 -6.48
CA GLU A 87 -2.86 12.27 -6.08
C GLU A 87 -1.65 12.60 -6.97
N LEU A 88 -1.32 13.89 -7.08
CA LEU A 88 -0.13 14.35 -7.80
C LEU A 88 1.15 13.74 -7.19
N ASP A 89 2.16 13.45 -8.01
CA ASP A 89 3.38 12.71 -7.62
C ASP A 89 4.17 13.38 -6.48
N TRP A 90 4.13 14.71 -6.38
CA TRP A 90 4.76 15.46 -5.31
C TRP A 90 3.94 15.52 -4.01
N ASN A 91 2.70 15.03 -4.00
CA ASN A 91 1.78 15.20 -2.88
C ASN A 91 1.73 13.95 -1.97
N TRP A 92 2.54 13.99 -0.92
CA TRP A 92 2.66 12.93 0.11
C TRP A 92 1.88 13.23 1.39
N ASN A 93 0.93 14.17 1.31
CA ASN A 93 0.18 14.61 2.49
C ASN A 93 -0.79 13.53 2.97
N PRO A 94 -1.02 13.44 4.30
CA PRO A 94 -2.07 12.60 4.85
C PRO A 94 -3.45 12.96 4.30
N ARG A 95 -4.41 12.01 4.35
CA ARG A 95 -5.75 12.18 3.79
C ARG A 95 -6.84 11.85 4.77
N ASP A 96 -7.94 12.58 4.65
CA ASP A 96 -9.15 12.25 5.39
C ASP A 96 -9.90 11.12 4.68
N ILE A 97 -10.44 10.19 5.44
CA ILE A 97 -11.26 9.08 4.93
C ILE A 97 -12.67 9.25 5.49
N GLU A 98 -13.58 9.62 4.60
CA GLU A 98 -15.00 9.78 4.92
C GLU A 98 -15.66 8.42 5.15
N HIS A 99 -16.78 8.43 5.87
CA HIS A 99 -17.59 7.24 6.09
C HIS A 99 -18.03 6.64 4.74
N ASP A 100 -17.81 5.34 4.55
CA ASP A 100 -18.20 4.59 3.35
C ASP A 100 -17.65 5.11 2.01
N VAL A 101 -16.59 5.94 2.05
CA VAL A 101 -15.86 6.38 0.85
C VAL A 101 -14.43 5.83 0.91
N PRO A 102 -14.17 4.63 0.33
CA PRO A 102 -12.85 4.04 0.34
C PRO A 102 -11.84 4.88 -0.44
N ARG A 103 -10.60 4.91 0.04
CA ARG A 103 -9.46 5.47 -0.68
C ARG A 103 -8.47 4.38 -1.07
N ARG A 104 -7.80 4.60 -2.21
CA ARG A 104 -6.77 3.72 -2.76
C ARG A 104 -5.40 4.15 -2.25
N LEU A 105 -4.65 3.21 -1.69
CA LEU A 105 -3.25 3.39 -1.28
C LEU A 105 -2.36 2.56 -2.23
N ASP A 106 -1.39 3.19 -2.88
CA ASP A 106 -0.43 2.51 -3.78
C ASP A 106 0.33 1.45 -2.98
N LEU A 107 0.13 0.17 -3.31
CA LEU A 107 0.85 -0.94 -2.71
C LEU A 107 2.14 -1.18 -3.46
N CYS A 108 2.04 -1.66 -4.70
CA CYS A 108 3.20 -1.98 -5.51
C CYS A 108 2.91 -1.72 -7.00
N TYR A 109 3.96 -1.64 -7.80
CA TYR A 109 3.86 -1.42 -9.23
C TYR A 109 5.02 -2.05 -9.98
N ALA A 110 4.87 -2.23 -11.29
CA ALA A 110 5.96 -2.52 -12.22
C ALA A 110 5.94 -1.51 -13.37
N LEU A 111 7.10 -1.17 -13.91
CA LEU A 111 7.18 -0.32 -15.11
C LEU A 111 7.01 -1.19 -16.36
N GLN A 112 6.40 -0.65 -17.41
CA GLN A 112 6.30 -1.33 -18.71
C GLN A 112 7.68 -1.65 -19.31
N SER A 113 8.69 -0.81 -19.07
CA SER A 113 10.07 -1.06 -19.48
C SER A 113 10.80 -2.10 -18.61
N ALA A 114 10.27 -2.42 -17.42
CA ALA A 114 10.88 -3.37 -16.48
C ALA A 114 9.80 -4.19 -15.75
N PRO A 115 9.03 -5.04 -16.47
CA PRO A 115 7.87 -5.75 -15.92
C PRO A 115 8.23 -6.84 -14.91
N GLN A 116 9.51 -7.17 -14.78
CA GLN A 116 10.08 -8.16 -13.86
C GLN A 116 10.68 -7.53 -12.59
N GLN A 117 10.39 -6.24 -12.33
CA GLN A 117 10.85 -5.54 -11.13
C GLN A 117 9.64 -5.11 -10.31
N LEU A 118 9.46 -5.71 -9.13
CA LEU A 118 8.46 -5.28 -8.17
C LEU A 118 8.93 -3.99 -7.52
N ARG A 119 8.10 -2.95 -7.54
CA ARG A 119 8.45 -1.65 -6.97
C ARG A 119 7.40 -1.22 -5.96
N PHE A 120 7.84 -0.54 -4.90
CA PHE A 120 6.93 0.13 -3.96
C PHE A 120 7.00 1.64 -4.20
N PHE A 121 5.85 2.30 -4.35
CA PHE A 121 5.80 3.73 -4.59
C PHE A 121 5.82 4.49 -3.25
N SER A 122 7.04 4.80 -2.77
CA SER A 122 7.24 5.32 -1.41
C SER A 122 8.19 6.51 -1.31
N HIS A 123 8.04 7.31 -0.25
CA HIS A 123 8.90 8.47 0.07
C HIS A 123 10.08 8.08 1.00
N PRO A 124 11.30 8.64 0.84
CA PRO A 124 11.70 9.72 -0.08
C PRO A 124 11.83 9.29 -1.55
N VAL A 125 11.59 10.26 -2.44
CA VAL A 125 11.75 10.14 -3.91
C VAL A 125 13.09 10.78 -4.32
N PRO A 126 13.85 10.20 -5.28
CA PRO A 126 13.54 8.97 -6.01
C PRO A 126 13.59 7.76 -5.08
N SER A 127 12.56 6.93 -5.15
CA SER A 127 12.48 5.65 -4.47
C SER A 127 13.54 4.75 -5.12
N GLY A 128 14.78 4.85 -4.65
CA GLY A 128 15.92 4.14 -5.21
C GLY A 128 15.85 2.63 -4.96
N VAL A 129 17.00 1.97 -5.11
CA VAL A 129 17.23 0.50 -4.99
C VAL A 129 16.51 -0.17 -3.82
N GLN A 130 16.25 0.55 -2.72
CA GLN A 130 15.60 0.06 -1.50
C GLN A 130 14.12 -0.36 -1.66
N THR A 131 13.51 -0.06 -2.81
CA THR A 131 12.11 -0.38 -3.10
C THR A 131 11.92 -1.24 -4.34
N ILE A 132 13.02 -1.70 -4.96
CA ILE A 132 13.00 -2.51 -6.19
C ILE A 132 13.41 -3.93 -5.84
N PHE A 133 12.52 -4.88 -6.07
CA PHE A 133 12.71 -6.29 -5.74
C PHE A 133 12.60 -7.16 -6.99
N PRO A 134 13.37 -8.25 -7.08
CA PRO A 134 13.30 -9.20 -8.19
C PRO A 134 11.98 -9.99 -8.20
N PRO A 135 11.76 -10.88 -9.18
CA PRO A 135 10.68 -11.86 -9.12
C PRO A 135 10.79 -12.75 -7.86
N GLY A 136 9.66 -13.04 -7.24
CA GLY A 136 9.62 -13.84 -6.01
C GLY A 136 8.28 -13.81 -5.29
N LEU A 137 8.24 -14.49 -4.15
CA LEU A 137 7.11 -14.50 -3.24
C LEU A 137 7.39 -13.56 -2.07
N TYR A 138 6.46 -12.64 -1.81
CA TYR A 138 6.61 -11.63 -0.77
C TYR A 138 5.42 -11.61 0.18
N THR A 139 5.68 -11.35 1.45
CA THR A 139 4.66 -10.97 2.44
C THR A 139 4.94 -9.54 2.86
N VAL A 140 3.95 -8.66 2.70
CA VAL A 140 4.06 -7.24 3.01
C VAL A 140 3.09 -6.85 4.11
N ARG A 141 3.54 -5.98 5.01
CA ARG A 141 2.71 -5.43 6.10
C ARG A 141 2.52 -3.94 5.89
N ILE A 142 1.27 -3.51 5.89
CA ILE A 142 0.89 -2.11 5.76
C ILE A 142 0.23 -1.67 7.06
N ARG A 143 0.52 -0.45 7.50
CA ARG A 143 -0.22 0.24 8.57
C ARG A 143 -0.83 1.51 8.03
N VAL A 144 -2.05 1.83 8.44
CA VAL A 144 -2.65 3.14 8.25
C VAL A 144 -2.84 3.78 9.60
N ASP A 145 -2.12 4.89 9.81
CA ASP A 145 -2.25 5.71 11.02
C ASP A 145 -3.34 6.76 10.80
N ALA A 146 -4.03 7.19 11.86
CA ALA A 146 -4.98 8.31 11.81
C ALA A 146 -4.93 9.16 13.08
N GLN A 147 -5.24 10.46 12.98
CA GLN A 147 -5.15 11.37 14.13
C GLN A 147 -6.22 11.11 15.20
N ASN A 148 -7.40 10.65 14.79
CA ASN A 148 -8.60 10.51 15.64
C ASN A 148 -9.19 9.09 15.63
N ALA A 149 -8.42 8.08 15.21
CA ALA A 149 -8.81 6.69 15.19
C ALA A 149 -7.65 5.79 15.61
N ALA A 150 -7.93 4.53 15.92
CA ALA A 150 -6.88 3.54 16.10
C ALA A 150 -6.22 3.24 14.74
N ASP A 151 -4.92 2.95 14.78
CA ASP A 151 -4.21 2.47 13.60
C ASP A 151 -4.76 1.11 13.16
N VAL A 152 -4.73 0.85 11.86
CA VAL A 152 -5.11 -0.46 11.30
C VAL A 152 -3.94 -1.06 10.53
N GLU A 153 -3.75 -2.36 10.64
CA GLU A 153 -2.76 -3.11 9.87
C GLU A 153 -3.43 -4.06 8.87
N GLY A 154 -2.78 -4.27 7.72
CA GLY A 154 -3.12 -5.29 6.75
C GLY A 154 -1.86 -6.04 6.31
N THR A 155 -1.96 -7.37 6.21
CA THR A 155 -0.88 -8.22 5.70
C THR A 155 -1.32 -8.85 4.39
N PHE A 156 -0.46 -8.76 3.38
CA PHE A 156 -0.75 -9.24 2.04
C PHE A 156 0.39 -10.12 1.54
N ASN A 157 0.03 -11.22 0.89
CA ASN A 157 0.98 -12.03 0.13
C ASN A 157 0.94 -11.58 -1.32
N ILE A 158 2.12 -11.37 -1.91
CA ILE A 158 2.33 -11.00 -3.30
C ILE A 158 3.11 -12.13 -3.96
N ASP A 159 2.47 -12.83 -4.89
CA ASP A 159 3.17 -13.69 -5.83
C ASP A 159 3.58 -12.87 -7.05
N PHE A 160 4.87 -12.62 -7.16
CA PHE A 160 5.49 -11.90 -8.27
C PHE A 160 6.53 -12.78 -8.99
N THR A 161 6.43 -14.11 -8.88
CA THR A 161 7.41 -15.06 -9.44
C THR A 161 7.56 -14.98 -10.96
N HIS A 162 6.47 -14.63 -11.66
CA HIS A 162 6.43 -14.52 -13.12
C HIS A 162 6.29 -13.07 -13.62
N GLY A 163 6.51 -12.10 -12.73
CA GLY A 163 6.37 -10.67 -13.02
C GLY A 163 4.93 -10.19 -13.11
N TRP A 164 4.74 -8.96 -13.61
CA TRP A 164 3.46 -8.26 -13.50
C TRP A 164 2.28 -8.94 -14.18
N SER A 165 2.50 -9.58 -15.34
CA SER A 165 1.41 -10.19 -16.12
C SER A 165 0.71 -11.35 -15.41
N GLN A 166 1.31 -11.90 -14.37
CA GLN A 166 0.79 -13.02 -13.59
C GLN A 166 0.81 -12.73 -12.08
N ILE A 167 0.92 -11.45 -11.69
CA ILE A 167 0.96 -11.06 -10.28
C ILE A 167 -0.34 -11.48 -9.58
N THR A 168 -0.21 -12.15 -8.45
CA THR A 168 -1.36 -12.49 -7.59
C THR A 168 -1.18 -11.88 -6.22
N ILE A 169 -2.25 -11.31 -5.66
CA ILE A 169 -2.24 -10.71 -4.33
C ILE A 169 -3.38 -11.30 -3.51
N THR A 170 -3.06 -11.77 -2.31
CA THR A 170 -4.03 -12.31 -1.36
C THR A 170 -3.85 -11.68 0.01
N VAL A 171 -4.93 -11.61 0.78
CA VAL A 171 -4.85 -11.29 2.21
C VAL A 171 -4.24 -12.49 2.95
N ALA A 172 -3.34 -12.23 3.90
CA ALA A 172 -2.69 -13.25 4.72
C ALA A 172 -3.49 -13.56 5.99
#